data_AF-A0A1E5NYI9-F1
#
_entry.id   AF-A0A1E5NYI9-F1
#
_cell.length_a   1.000
_cell.length_b   1.000
_cell.length_c   1.000
_cell.angle_alpha   90.00
_cell.angle_beta   90.00
_cell.angle_gamma   90.00
#
_symmetry.space_group_name_H-M   'P 1'
#
loop_
_entity.id
_entity.type
_entity.pdbx_description
1 polymer ?
#
loop_
_entity_poly.entity_id
_entity_poly.type
_entity_poly.pdbx_seq_one_letter_code
_entity_poly.pdbx_strand_id
1 'polypeptide(L)' 'MGVRVDGGLEGPVVRGVRVLGEAHLDQADRILNEAAEGADPLRLMRLFGITKQTAMRYITAAHPERTAKLPR' A
#
# COMPACT_ATOMS: atom_id res chain seq x y z
N MET A 1 13.79 34.41 -39.67
CA MET A 1 13.01 35.16 -38.65
C MET A 1 11.89 34.25 -38.17
N GLY A 2 11.85 33.92 -36.87
CA GLY A 2 10.77 33.13 -36.28
C GLY A 2 11.23 31.84 -35.58
N VAL A 3 12.12 31.96 -34.60
CA VAL A 3 12.35 30.91 -33.58
C VAL A 3 11.05 30.80 -32.76
N ARG A 4 10.44 29.61 -32.76
CA ARG A 4 9.41 29.25 -31.79
C ARG A 4 10.09 28.50 -30.66
N VAL A 5 10.23 29.16 -29.52
CA VAL A 5 10.55 28.56 -28.23
C VAL A 5 9.24 28.09 -27.62
N ASP A 6 8.96 26.79 -27.67
CA ASP A 6 7.86 26.20 -26.92
C ASP A 6 8.43 25.69 -25.59
N GLY A 7 8.18 26.47 -24.54
CA GLY A 7 8.58 26.20 -23.18
C GLY A 7 7.86 24.97 -22.64
N GLY A 8 8.48 23.80 -22.81
CA GLY A 8 8.17 22.61 -22.05
C GLY A 8 8.86 22.70 -20.69
N LEU A 9 8.08 22.95 -19.66
CA LEU A 9 8.53 23.12 -18.28
C LEU A 9 9.15 21.81 -17.80
N GLU A 10 10.47 21.75 -17.78
CA GLU A 10 11.25 20.70 -17.14
C GLU A 10 11.14 20.89 -15.63
N GLY A 11 9.98 20.54 -15.06
CA GLY A 11 9.89 20.25 -13.64
C GLY A 11 10.54 18.88 -13.41
N PRO A 12 11.41 18.70 -12.41
CA PRO A 12 11.88 17.37 -12.06
C PRO A 12 10.66 16.52 -11.73
N VAL A 13 10.36 15.54 -12.58
CA VAL A 13 9.44 14.46 -12.23
C VAL A 13 10.12 13.72 -11.10
N VAL A 14 9.78 14.10 -9.87
CA VAL A 14 10.10 13.34 -8.66
C VAL A 14 9.29 12.05 -8.70
N ARG A 15 9.69 11.14 -9.59
CA ARG A 15 9.23 9.76 -9.56
C ARG A 15 9.87 9.17 -8.32
N GLY A 16 9.04 9.03 -7.29
CA GLY A 16 9.43 8.73 -5.92
C GLY A 16 10.62 7.78 -5.84
N VAL A 17 11.59 8.18 -5.02
CA VAL A 17 12.76 7.40 -4.61
C VAL A 17 12.29 5.98 -4.28
N ARG A 18 12.44 5.06 -5.24
CA ARG A 18 12.41 3.64 -4.92
C ARG A 18 13.80 3.35 -4.41
N VAL A 19 13.91 3.20 -3.10
CA VAL A 19 15.08 2.59 -2.48
C VAL A 19 15.14 1.17 -3.06
N LEU A 20 15.99 0.98 -4.06
CA LEU A 20 16.29 -0.33 -4.63
C LEU A 20 17.32 -0.96 -3.69
N GLY A 21 16.92 -1.93 -2.90
CA GLY A 21 17.87 -2.70 -2.08
C GLY A 21 17.21 -3.67 -1.13
N GLU A 22 16.34 -3.18 -0.25
CA GLU A 22 15.84 -3.96 0.88
C GLU A 22 14.36 -3.56 1.11
N ALA A 23 13.47 -4.50 1.43
CA ALA A 23 12.10 -4.22 1.90
C ALA A 23 10.89 -4.18 0.95
N HIS A 24 10.87 -4.91 -0.18
CA HIS A 24 9.58 -5.20 -0.86
C HIS A 24 8.84 -6.41 -0.28
N LEU A 25 9.55 -7.35 0.36
CA LEU A 25 8.92 -8.47 1.09
C LEU A 25 8.44 -8.05 2.48
N ASP A 26 9.09 -7.07 3.11
CA ASP A 26 8.79 -6.58 4.46
C ASP A 26 7.49 -5.79 4.57
N GLN A 27 7.01 -5.13 3.51
CA GLN A 27 5.80 -4.31 3.65
C GLN A 27 4.55 -5.17 3.78
N ALA A 28 4.39 -6.20 2.94
CA ALA A 28 3.26 -7.13 3.04
C ALA A 28 3.30 -7.92 4.35
N ASP A 29 4.48 -8.35 4.78
CA ASP A 29 4.69 -9.06 6.04
C ASP A 29 4.34 -8.18 7.25
N ARG A 30 4.84 -6.93 7.30
CA ARG A 30 4.47 -5.98 8.36
C ARG A 30 2.99 -5.65 8.41
N ILE A 31 2.34 -5.52 7.25
CA ILE A 31 0.88 -5.33 7.19
C ILE A 31 0.16 -6.55 7.74
N LEU A 32 0.63 -7.76 7.41
CA LEU A 32 0.02 -9.00 7.89
C LEU A 32 0.22 -9.19 9.40
N ASN A 33 1.42 -8.89 9.92
CA ASN A 33 1.70 -8.91 11.36
C ASN A 33 0.79 -7.93 12.11
N GLU A 34 0.70 -6.68 11.66
CA GLU A 34 -0.17 -5.66 12.28
C GLU A 34 -1.66 -6.05 12.18
N ALA A 35 -2.07 -6.65 11.06
CA ALA A 35 -3.43 -7.17 10.90
C ALA A 35 -3.72 -8.33 11.88
N ALA A 36 -2.75 -9.19 12.17
CA ALA A 36 -2.86 -10.27 13.14
C ALA A 36 -3.01 -9.74 14.58
N GLU A 37 -2.28 -8.69 14.95
CA GLU A 37 -2.32 -8.12 16.29
C GLU A 37 -3.63 -7.37 16.60
N GLY A 38 -4.14 -6.56 15.66
CA GLY A 38 -5.23 -5.62 15.95
C GLY A 38 -6.56 -5.88 15.24
N ALA A 39 -6.55 -6.53 14.08
CA ALA A 39 -7.71 -6.67 13.19
C ALA A 39 -8.49 -5.37 12.91
N ASP A 40 -7.89 -4.19 13.08
CA ASP A 40 -8.54 -2.89 12.87
C ASP A 40 -8.17 -2.30 11.50
N PRO A 41 -9.13 -2.19 10.56
CA PRO A 41 -8.85 -1.70 9.22
C PRO A 41 -8.44 -0.23 9.21
N LEU A 42 -8.92 0.59 10.16
CA LEU A 42 -8.56 2.02 10.22
C LEU A 42 -7.08 2.22 10.59
N ARG A 43 -6.56 1.44 11.52
CA ARG A 43 -5.15 1.42 11.88
C ARG A 43 -4.27 1.06 10.67
N LEU A 44 -4.63 0.04 9.91
CA LEU A 44 -3.87 -0.36 8.72
C LEU A 44 -3.86 0.73 7.64
N MET A 45 -5.01 1.39 7.42
CA MET A 45 -5.10 2.52 6.47
C MET A 45 -4.21 3.69 6.89
N ARG A 46 -4.15 4.01 8.19
CA ARG A 46 -3.32 5.11 8.71
C ARG A 46 -1.83 4.80 8.66
N LEU A 47 -1.43 3.57 8.98
CA LEU A 47 -0.01 3.18 9.06
C LEU A 47 0.60 2.95 7.68
N PHE A 48 -0.15 2.36 6.75
CA PHE A 48 0.40 1.88 5.48
C PHE A 48 -0.15 2.61 4.24
N GLY A 49 -1.10 3.54 4.42
CA GLY A 49 -1.70 4.28 3.31
C GLY A 49 -2.49 3.41 2.34
N ILE A 50 -2.98 2.25 2.79
CA ILE A 50 -3.75 1.30 1.96
C ILE A 50 -5.24 1.63 1.97
N THR A 51 -5.98 1.10 1.00
CA THR A 51 -7.44 1.24 0.95
C THR A 51 -8.12 0.34 1.99
N LYS A 52 -9.37 0.67 2.34
CA LYS A 52 -10.21 -0.20 3.20
C LYS A 52 -10.32 -1.62 2.64
N GLN A 53 -10.49 -1.78 1.32
CA GLN A 53 -10.60 -3.11 0.71
C GLN A 53 -9.31 -3.92 0.89
N THR A 54 -8.16 -3.27 0.69
CA THR A 54 -6.85 -3.90 0.93
C THR A 54 -6.68 -4.26 2.41
N ALA A 55 -7.02 -3.36 3.33
CA ALA A 55 -6.95 -3.61 4.78
C ALA A 55 -7.79 -4.83 5.19
N MET A 56 -9.04 -4.90 4.72
CA MET A 56 -9.92 -6.04 4.98
C MET A 56 -9.35 -7.35 4.43
N ARG A 57 -8.69 -7.35 3.27
CA ARG A 57 -8.06 -8.55 2.70
C ARG A 57 -6.94 -9.08 3.59
N TYR A 58 -6.13 -8.19 4.16
CA TYR A 58 -5.09 -8.58 5.11
C TYR A 58 -5.67 -9.07 6.44
N ILE A 59 -6.72 -8.44 6.95
CA ILE A 59 -7.42 -8.90 8.17
C ILE A 59 -8.00 -10.31 7.96
N THR A 60 -8.66 -10.56 6.84
CA THR A 60 -9.18 -11.89 6.48
C THR A 60 -8.05 -12.91 6.36
N ALA A 61 -6.92 -12.55 5.77
CA ALA A 61 -5.76 -13.44 5.64
C ALA A 61 -5.10 -13.75 6.98
N ALA A 62 -5.05 -12.77 7.91
CA ALA A 62 -4.48 -12.94 9.24
C ALA A 62 -5.40 -13.71 10.21
N HIS A 63 -6.71 -13.73 9.96
CA HIS A 63 -7.71 -14.37 10.82
C HIS A 63 -8.61 -15.36 10.06
N PRO A 64 -8.05 -16.42 9.47
CA PRO A 64 -8.82 -17.36 8.64
C PRO A 64 -9.97 -18.03 9.42
N GLU A 65 -9.81 -18.31 10.72
CA GLU A 65 -10.84 -18.90 11.59
C GLU A 65 -12.06 -17.99 11.82
N ARG A 66 -11.91 -16.67 11.66
CA ARG A 66 -13.00 -15.69 11.77
C ARG A 66 -13.82 -15.60 10.49
N THR A 67 -13.21 -15.89 9.34
CA THR A 67 -13.85 -15.84 8.01
C THR A 67 -14.24 -17.19 7.43
N ALA A 68 -13.72 -18.31 7.95
CA ALA A 68 -14.06 -19.67 7.49
C ALA A 68 -15.50 -20.10 7.86
N LYS A 69 -16.20 -19.33 8.72
CA LYS A 69 -17.61 -19.56 9.08
C LYS A 69 -18.56 -18.92 8.07
N LEU A 70 -18.51 -19.35 6.82
CA LEU A 70 -19.66 -19.22 5.91
C LEU A 70 -19.86 -20.57 5.21
N PRO A 71 -20.78 -21.43 5.70
CA PRO A 71 -21.21 -22.57 4.89
C PRO A 71 -21.83 -22.03 3.59
N ARG A 72 -21.47 -22.66 2.47
CA ARG A 72 -22.04 -22.38 1.15
C ARG A 72 -23.51 -22.75 1.09
#